data_AF-W2GVV4-F1
#
_entry.id   AF-W2GVV4-F1
#
_cell.length_a   1.000
_cell.length_b   1.000
_cell.length_c   1.000
_cell.angle_alpha   90.00
_cell.angle_beta   90.00
_cell.angle_gamma   90.00
#
_symmetry.space_group_name_H-M   'P 1'
#
loop_
_entity.id
_entity.type
_entity.pdbx_description
1 polymer ?
#
loop_
_entity_poly.entity_id
_entity_poly.type
_entity_poly.pdbx_seq_one_letter_code
_entity_poly.pdbx_strand_id
1 'polypeptide(L)' 'ARIKAFLVFNADQMFDLPYGEKTERRMRLLENAADHGIECMDLRLVNRMARHSAHAVAAAARNEPMQYGL' A
#
# COMPACT_ATOMS: atom_id res chain seq x y z
N ALA A 1 -10.29 8.18 -5.76
CA ALA A 1 -10.34 6.93 -6.57
C ALA A 1 -10.55 5.77 -5.61
N ARG A 2 -11.59 4.97 -5.82
CA ARG A 2 -12.25 4.09 -4.83
C ARG A 2 -11.33 3.24 -3.95
N ILE A 3 -10.18 2.80 -4.47
CA ILE A 3 -9.18 2.08 -3.67
C ILE A 3 -8.65 2.86 -2.47
N LYS A 4 -8.31 4.15 -2.61
CA LYS A 4 -7.80 4.93 -1.48
C LYS A 4 -8.84 5.02 -0.37
N ALA A 5 -10.10 5.24 -0.74
CA ALA A 5 -11.21 5.28 0.22
C ALA A 5 -11.41 3.92 0.89
N PHE A 6 -11.34 2.83 0.13
CA PHE A 6 -11.43 1.46 0.65
C PHE A 6 -10.29 1.13 1.62
N LEU A 7 -9.04 1.46 1.27
CA LEU A 7 -7.88 1.22 2.14
C LEU A 7 -7.91 2.08 3.41
N VAL A 8 -8.33 3.35 3.29
CA VAL A 8 -8.50 4.23 4.46
C VAL A 8 -9.62 3.73 5.37
N PHE A 9 -10.72 3.25 4.80
CA PHE A 9 -11.85 2.69 5.57
C PHE A 9 -11.48 1.41 6.33
N ASN A 10 -10.50 0.63 5.84
CA ASN A 10 -10.06 -0.62 6.46
C ASN A 10 -8.63 -0.51 7.05
N ALA A 11 -8.19 0.68 7.42
CA ALA A 11 -6.81 0.92 7.86
C ALA A 11 -6.47 0.16 9.16
N ASP A 12 -7.43 0.01 10.07
CA ASP A 12 -7.33 -0.78 11.29
C ASP A 12 -6.99 -2.25 10.97
N GLN A 13 -7.64 -2.82 9.96
CA GLN A 13 -7.40 -4.20 9.50
C GLN A 13 -6.08 -4.36 8.72
N MET A 14 -5.34 -3.28 8.47
CA MET A 14 -4.03 -3.32 7.81
C MET A 14 -2.87 -3.10 8.77
N PHE A 15 -3.05 -2.24 9.78
CA PHE A 15 -1.97 -1.75 10.63
C PHE A 15 -2.07 -2.23 12.08
N ASP A 16 -3.30 -2.34 12.62
CA ASP A 16 -3.57 -2.62 14.04
C ASP A 16 -3.84 -4.11 14.31
N LEU A 17 -3.00 -4.96 13.73
CA LEU A 17 -3.05 -6.40 13.90
C LEU A 17 -1.76 -6.96 14.53
N PRO A 18 -1.81 -8.11 15.21
CA PRO A 18 -0.61 -8.86 15.58
C PRO A 18 0.26 -9.15 14.36
N TYR A 19 1.58 -9.08 14.50
CA TYR A 19 2.52 -9.19 13.37
C TYR A 19 2.32 -10.48 12.55
N GLY A 20 2.02 -11.60 13.22
CA GLY A 20 1.77 -12.89 12.56
C GLY A 20 0.51 -12.93 11.70
N GLU A 21 -0.45 -12.03 11.92
CA GLU A 21 -1.74 -12.02 11.22
C GLU A 21 -1.81 -10.94 10.13
N LYS A 22 -0.87 -10.00 10.09
CA LYS A 22 -0.89 -8.85 9.16
C LYS A 22 -0.93 -9.29 7.70
N THR A 23 -0.12 -10.28 7.32
CA THR A 23 -0.02 -10.73 5.93
C THR A 23 -1.32 -11.36 5.45
N GLU A 24 -1.88 -12.28 6.22
CA GLU A 24 -3.13 -12.98 5.87
C GLU A 24 -4.30 -12.01 5.80
N ARG A 25 -4.42 -11.11 6.78
CA ARG A 25 -5.49 -10.11 6.81
C ARG A 25 -5.42 -9.13 5.64
N ARG A 26 -4.21 -8.67 5.28
CA ARG A 26 -4.01 -7.83 4.08
C ARG A 26 -4.37 -8.57 2.81
N MET A 27 -4.05 -9.87 2.71
CA MET A 27 -4.40 -10.68 1.54
C MET A 27 -5.93 -10.80 1.39
N ARG A 28 -6.64 -11.16 2.46
CA ARG A 28 -8.12 -11.22 2.45
C ARG A 28 -8.77 -9.87 2.11
N LEU A 29 -8.16 -8.78 2.54
CA LEU A 29 -8.65 -7.42 2.26
C LEU A 29 -8.50 -7.06 0.77
N LEU A 30 -7.43 -7.52 0.12
CA LEU A 30 -7.23 -7.37 -1.32
C LEU A 30 -8.18 -8.26 -2.13
N GLU A 31 -8.42 -9.50 -1.68
CA GLU A 31 -9.43 -10.41 -2.26
C GLU A 31 -10.82 -9.76 -2.20
N ASN A 32 -11.21 -9.25 -1.03
CA ASN A 32 -12.46 -8.53 -0.86
C ASN A 32 -12.56 -7.29 -1.77
N ALA A 33 -11.46 -6.55 -1.97
CA ALA A 33 -11.43 -5.42 -2.90
C ALA A 33 -11.70 -5.88 -4.35
N ALA A 34 -11.09 -6.99 -4.77
CA ALA A 34 -11.29 -7.58 -6.09
C ALA A 34 -12.74 -8.04 -6.30
N ASP A 35 -13.35 -8.70 -5.31
CA ASP A 35 -14.75 -9.12 -5.34
C ASP A 35 -15.72 -7.94 -5.52
N HIS A 36 -15.38 -6.77 -4.96
CA HIS A 36 -16.16 -5.54 -5.07
C HIS A 36 -15.84 -4.73 -6.34
N GLY A 37 -15.08 -5.29 -7.28
CA GLY A 37 -14.65 -4.62 -8.51
C GLY A 37 -13.79 -3.38 -8.25
N ILE A 38 -13.13 -3.32 -7.08
CA ILE A 38 -12.16 -2.30 -6.76
C ILE A 38 -10.83 -2.82 -7.29
N GLU A 39 -10.48 -2.42 -8.52
CA GLU A 39 -9.20 -2.76 -9.12
C GLU A 39 -8.06 -2.32 -8.20
N CYS A 40 -7.51 -3.28 -7.46
CA CYS A 40 -6.62 -2.96 -6.37
C CYS A 40 -5.17 -2.74 -6.81
N MET A 41 -4.84 -3.22 -8.01
CA MET A 41 -3.53 -3.12 -8.63
C MET A 41 -3.64 -2.72 -10.10
N ASP A 42 -4.06 -1.47 -10.34
CA ASP A 42 -3.86 -0.80 -11.63
C ASP A 42 -2.34 -0.69 -11.91
N LEU A 43 -1.94 -0.97 -13.16
CA LEU A 43 -0.56 -0.80 -13.64
C LEU A 43 0.01 0.59 -13.31
N ARG A 44 -0.81 1.64 -13.33
CA ARG A 44 -0.43 3.00 -12.93
C ARG A 44 -0.11 3.11 -11.44
N LEU A 45 -0.83 2.38 -10.58
CA LEU A 45 -0.53 2.32 -9.15
C LEU A 45 0.79 1.59 -8.92
N VAL A 46 0.98 0.43 -9.56
CA VAL A 46 2.23 -0.34 -9.48
C VAL A 46 3.42 0.49 -9.95
N ASN A 47 3.30 1.17 -11.08
CA ASN A 47 4.34 2.06 -11.61
C ASN A 47 4.65 3.23 -10.65
N ARG A 48 3.64 3.79 -10.00
CA ARG A 48 3.84 4.85 -8.99
C ARG A 48 4.58 4.32 -7.76
N MET A 49 4.21 3.14 -7.27
CA MET A 49 4.87 2.49 -6.14
C MET A 49 6.32 2.14 -6.48
N ALA A 50 6.57 1.52 -7.63
CA ALA A 50 7.91 1.19 -8.09
C ALA A 50 8.80 2.43 -8.20
N ARG A 51 8.28 3.53 -8.76
CA ARG A 51 9.01 4.80 -8.83
C ARG A 51 9.28 5.37 -7.44
N HIS A 52 8.30 5.35 -6.53
CA HIS A 52 8.50 5.81 -5.16
C HIS A 52 9.56 4.98 -4.43
N SER A 53 9.52 3.64 -4.56
CA SER A 53 10.53 2.74 -4.00
C SER A 53 11.92 3.02 -4.57
N ALA A 54 12.05 3.23 -5.89
CA ALA A 54 13.32 3.58 -6.51
C ALA A 54 13.88 4.90 -5.96
N HIS A 55 13.04 5.92 -5.79
CA HIS A 55 13.42 7.19 -5.17
C HIS A 55 13.83 7.00 -3.69
N ALA A 56 13.08 6.22 -2.92
CA ALA A 56 13.37 5.92 -1.52
C ALA A 56 14.73 5.22 -1.35
N VAL A 57 15.00 4.21 -2.18
CA VAL A 57 16.28 3.50 -2.20
C VAL A 57 17.43 4.42 -2.60
N ALA A 58 17.23 5.29 -3.60
CA ALA A 58 18.24 6.27 -4.00
C ALA A 58 18.54 7.30 -2.91
N ALA A 59 17.52 7.80 -2.21
CA ALA A 59 17.68 8.71 -1.07
C ALA A 59 18.42 8.03 0.09
N ALA A 60 18.04 6.80 0.43
CA ALA A 60 18.73 6.00 1.46
C ALA A 60 20.20 5.78 1.12
N ALA A 61 20.53 5.48 -0.13
CA ALA A 61 21.92 5.33 -0.59
C ALA A 61 22.74 6.62 -0.46
N ARG A 62 22.09 7.78 -0.44
CA ARG A 62 22.71 9.10 -0.24
C ARG A 62 22.68 9.58 1.20
N ASN A 63 22.18 8.76 2.14
CA ASN A 63 21.85 9.17 3.51
C ASN A 63 20.91 10.39 3.58
N GLU A 64 20.09 10.59 2.55
CA GLU A 64 19.07 11.63 2.53
C GLU A 64 17.84 11.15 3.32
N PRO A 65 17.23 12.03 4.14
CA PRO A 65 16.02 11.67 4.86
C PRO A 65 14.88 11.39 3.87
N MET A 66 14.20 10.25 4.05
CA MET A 66 13.07 9.88 3.21
C MET A 66 11.89 10.83 3.46
N GLN A 67 11.58 11.67 2.48
CA GLN A 67 10.41 12.55 2.54
C GLN A 67 9.16 11.76 2.17
N TYR A 68 8.38 11.38 3.18
CA TYR A 68 6.98 11.01 2.97
C TYR A 68 6.22 12.31 2.70
N GLY A 69 5.59 12.40 1.52
CA GLY A 69 4.84 13.60 1.13
C GLY A 69 3.78 13.98 2.16
N LEU A 70 3.67 15.30 2.40
CA LEU A 70 2.58 15.96 3.13
C LEU A 70 1.22 15.70 2.45
#